data_AF-A0A382PT27-F1
#
_entry.id   AF-A0A382PT27-F1
#
_cell.length_a   1.000
_cell.length_b   1.000
_cell.length_c   1.000
_cell.angle_alpha   90.00
_cell.angle_beta   90.00
_cell.angle_gamma   90.00
#
_symmetry.space_group_name_H-M   'P 1'
#
loop_
_entity.id
_entity.type
_entity.pdbx_description
1 polymer ?
#
loop_
_entity_poly.entity_id
_entity_poly.type
_entity_poly.pdbx_seq_one_letter_code
_entity_poly.pdbx_strand_id
1 'polypeptide(L)'
;LYNQLIDSLPRIAGELKGNNRISKESVENLFEVAFDGALKEFEKSSVKFESEWLRDHFFKWLVRFIERKDCDEVMGTISTWKRVVFPRMSPPLFGVVRYFFSGLLPSLYTDQQGKGRFDGKITPRNIGIKDFWNRLDQAYKDLLIQNLLREYKRNPISPAKVIDQFFTGFQELYGDRITSNPLQFPGFRDAIERALSNGGMPCGVITGLAHFEISKEDLPKTNENGSKDTIQSTSDSLETISGSNPRYRVGLVVSNTEFQAGAFDMASCDKVCRLLDECARMKLPVIMFVSSAGMQTKEGAGSLFSMSIINDRLTRFIKDFDLPVICFGFRDCTGGAQAS
;
A
#
# COMPACT_ATOMS: atom_id res chain seq x y z
N LEU A 1 8.40 -23.54 6.59
CA LEU A 1 8.45 -23.20 8.03
C LEU A 1 9.19 -21.88 8.30
N TYR A 2 10.47 -21.72 7.97
CA TYR A 2 11.24 -20.49 8.29
C TYR A 2 10.57 -19.19 7.81
N ASN A 3 10.10 -19.14 6.56
CA ASN A 3 9.40 -17.97 6.01
C ASN A 3 8.10 -17.68 6.78
N GLN A 4 7.34 -18.72 7.08
CA GLN A 4 6.07 -18.61 7.79
C GLN A 4 6.26 -18.16 9.25
N LEU A 5 7.39 -18.51 9.87
CA LEU A 5 7.78 -17.97 11.18
C LEU A 5 8.06 -16.48 11.11
N ILE A 6 8.80 -16.02 10.09
CA ILE A 6 9.02 -14.58 9.84
C ILE A 6 7.68 -13.84 9.77
N ASP A 7 6.74 -14.36 8.97
CA ASP A 7 5.44 -13.73 8.78
C ASP A 7 4.57 -13.71 10.06
N SER A 8 4.84 -14.64 10.98
CA SER A 8 4.11 -14.82 12.23
C SER A 8 4.75 -14.14 13.45
N LEU A 9 5.99 -13.62 13.32
CA LEU A 9 6.66 -12.81 14.34
C LEU A 9 5.86 -11.61 14.90
N PRO A 10 4.99 -10.91 14.15
CA PRO A 10 4.21 -9.81 14.71
C PRO A 10 3.32 -10.23 15.89
N ARG A 11 2.90 -11.51 15.95
CA ARG A 11 1.99 -12.02 16.98
C ARG A 11 2.62 -12.05 18.37
N ILE A 12 3.95 -12.22 18.43
CA ILE A 12 4.72 -12.32 19.69
C ILE A 12 5.46 -11.02 20.04
N ALA A 13 5.32 -9.98 19.21
CA ALA A 13 6.02 -8.69 19.40
C ALA A 13 5.72 -8.04 20.76
N GLY A 14 4.48 -8.17 21.24
CA GLY A 14 4.04 -7.59 22.52
C GLY A 14 4.73 -8.22 23.73
N GLU A 15 4.92 -9.54 23.74
CA GLU A 15 5.56 -10.25 24.86
C GLU A 15 7.03 -9.88 25.03
N LEU A 16 7.74 -9.78 23.90
CA LEU A 16 9.18 -9.51 23.88
C LEU A 16 9.52 -8.10 24.35
N LYS A 17 8.65 -7.12 24.09
CA LYS A 17 8.86 -5.72 24.47
C LYS A 17 8.83 -5.49 25.99
N GLY A 18 8.09 -6.31 26.74
CA GLY A 18 7.91 -6.14 28.19
C GLY A 18 8.90 -6.96 29.02
N ASN A 19 9.10 -8.23 28.66
CA ASN A 19 9.70 -9.20 29.59
C ASN A 19 10.98 -9.86 29.08
N ASN A 20 11.44 -9.55 27.86
CA ASN A 20 12.56 -10.24 27.19
C ASN A 20 12.38 -11.78 27.14
N ARG A 21 11.14 -12.25 27.28
CA ARG A 21 10.74 -13.64 27.38
C ARG A 21 9.54 -13.86 26.47
N ILE A 22 9.47 -15.06 25.90
CA ILE A 22 8.29 -15.55 25.18
C ILE A 22 7.62 -16.61 26.04
N SER A 23 6.28 -16.58 26.13
CA SER A 23 5.52 -17.59 26.85
C SER A 23 5.55 -18.94 26.10
N LYS A 24 5.34 -20.04 26.84
CA LYS A 24 5.26 -21.39 26.26
C LYS A 24 4.15 -21.46 25.21
N GLU A 25 2.97 -20.95 25.56
CA GLU A 25 1.79 -20.91 24.70
C GLU A 25 2.04 -20.12 23.41
N SER A 26 2.75 -18.99 23.48
CA SER A 26 3.12 -18.21 22.30
C SER A 26 4.11 -18.93 21.39
N VAL A 27 5.07 -19.69 21.93
CA VAL A 27 5.97 -20.52 21.11
C VAL A 27 5.21 -21.65 20.43
N GLU A 28 4.31 -22.33 21.15
CA GLU A 28 3.44 -23.38 20.60
C GLU A 28 2.55 -22.83 19.49
N ASN A 29 1.82 -21.74 19.74
CA ASN A 29 0.95 -21.11 18.75
C ASN A 29 1.75 -20.61 17.52
N LEU A 30 2.92 -19.98 17.76
CA LEU A 30 3.80 -19.53 16.68
C LEU A 30 4.27 -20.70 15.81
N PHE A 31 4.61 -21.83 16.43
CA PHE A 31 4.99 -23.05 15.71
C PHE A 31 3.83 -23.57 14.87
N GLU A 32 2.66 -23.76 15.48
CA GLU A 32 1.47 -24.35 14.84
C GLU A 32 1.04 -23.52 13.61
N VAL A 33 0.95 -22.21 13.76
CA VAL A 33 0.59 -21.29 12.67
C VAL A 33 1.61 -21.34 11.54
N ALA A 34 2.90 -21.32 11.87
CA ALA A 34 3.96 -21.34 10.87
C ALA A 34 4.06 -22.70 10.16
N PHE A 35 3.73 -23.79 10.86
CA PHE A 35 3.69 -25.13 10.32
C PHE A 35 2.52 -25.29 9.34
N ASP A 36 1.31 -24.90 9.75
CA ASP A 36 0.11 -24.94 8.89
C ASP A 36 0.26 -24.07 7.64
N GLY A 37 0.85 -22.88 7.79
CA GLY A 37 1.18 -22.01 6.66
C GLY A 37 2.17 -22.67 5.69
N ALA A 38 3.17 -23.39 6.22
CA ALA A 38 4.17 -24.07 5.42
C ALA A 38 3.59 -25.27 4.68
N LEU A 39 2.68 -26.00 5.33
CA LEU A 39 1.98 -27.13 4.75
C LEU A 39 1.13 -26.68 3.55
N LYS A 40 0.34 -25.61 3.70
CA LYS A 40 -0.46 -25.01 2.62
C LYS A 40 0.39 -24.53 1.44
N GLU A 41 1.59 -24.02 1.69
CA GLU A 41 2.51 -23.58 0.64
C GLU A 41 3.15 -24.78 -0.09
N PHE A 42 3.47 -25.85 0.65
CA PHE A 42 3.98 -27.10 0.10
C PHE A 42 2.95 -27.82 -0.79
N GLU A 43 1.69 -27.90 -0.34
CA GLU A 43 0.59 -28.51 -1.11
C GLU A 43 0.32 -27.83 -2.46
N LYS A 44 0.64 -26.53 -2.60
CA LYS A 44 0.53 -25.82 -3.89
C LYS A 44 1.58 -26.24 -4.92
N SER A 45 2.69 -26.81 -4.45
CA SER A 45 3.89 -27.07 -5.26
C SER A 45 4.18 -28.55 -5.46
N SER A 46 3.41 -29.46 -4.86
CA SER A 46 3.68 -30.90 -4.80
C SER A 46 2.41 -31.73 -4.75
N VAL A 47 2.54 -33.06 -4.85
CA VAL A 47 1.44 -34.04 -4.76
C VAL A 47 0.75 -33.92 -3.39
N LYS A 48 -0.59 -34.03 -3.36
CA LYS A 48 -1.38 -34.03 -2.11
C LYS A 48 -0.99 -35.24 -1.27
N PHE A 49 -0.26 -35.02 -0.18
CA PHE A 49 -0.03 -36.03 0.86
C PHE A 49 -1.16 -35.97 1.90
N GLU A 50 -1.36 -37.06 2.64
CA GLU A 50 -2.19 -37.02 3.85
C GLU A 50 -1.53 -36.09 4.88
N SER A 51 -2.26 -35.03 5.26
CA SER A 51 -1.77 -33.94 6.10
C SER A 51 -1.27 -34.41 7.48
N GLU A 52 -1.92 -35.43 8.06
CA GLU A 52 -1.53 -36.00 9.36
C GLU A 52 -0.20 -36.78 9.30
N TRP A 53 0.02 -37.56 8.25
CA TRP A 53 1.26 -38.30 8.06
C TRP A 53 2.47 -37.37 7.88
N LEU A 54 2.31 -36.34 7.04
CA LEU A 54 3.37 -35.38 6.77
C LEU A 54 3.72 -34.57 8.03
N ARG A 55 2.71 -34.24 8.84
CA ARG A 55 2.88 -33.61 10.14
C ARG A 55 3.75 -34.47 11.05
N ASP A 56 3.34 -35.70 11.34
CA ASP A 56 4.08 -36.58 12.26
C ASP A 56 5.53 -36.84 11.78
N HIS A 57 5.73 -37.09 10.48
CA HIS A 57 7.05 -37.34 9.92
C HIS A 57 7.96 -36.10 9.97
N PHE A 58 7.43 -34.92 9.62
CA PHE A 58 8.19 -33.68 9.68
C PHE A 58 8.55 -33.33 11.13
N PHE A 59 7.63 -33.50 12.08
CA PHE A 59 7.92 -33.28 13.50
C PHE A 59 9.05 -34.19 13.99
N LYS A 60 9.01 -35.49 13.65
CA LYS A 60 10.09 -36.44 13.98
C LYS A 60 11.44 -36.00 13.41
N TRP A 61 11.45 -35.53 12.16
CA TRP A 61 12.66 -34.98 11.55
C TRP A 61 13.11 -33.69 12.26
N LEU A 62 12.19 -32.78 12.56
CA LEU A 62 12.48 -31.50 13.20
C LEU A 62 13.11 -31.70 14.58
N VAL A 63 12.57 -32.62 15.39
CA VAL A 63 13.15 -33.01 16.68
C VAL A 63 14.59 -33.48 16.51
N ARG A 64 14.85 -34.40 15.57
CA ARG A 64 16.22 -34.86 15.29
C ARG A 64 17.12 -33.72 14.82
N PHE A 65 16.59 -32.78 14.06
CA PHE A 65 17.33 -31.62 13.56
C PHE A 65 17.73 -30.66 14.70
N ILE A 66 16.81 -30.33 15.60
CA ILE A 66 17.06 -29.40 16.71
C ILE A 66 17.96 -30.01 17.80
N GLU A 67 18.02 -31.34 17.92
CA GLU A 67 18.93 -32.05 18.83
C GLU A 67 20.39 -32.07 18.33
N ARG A 68 20.65 -31.73 17.07
CA ARG A 68 22.01 -31.71 16.54
C ARG A 68 22.84 -30.58 17.16
N LYS A 69 24.10 -30.88 17.49
CA LYS A 69 25.05 -29.90 18.05
C LYS A 69 25.34 -28.72 17.12
N ASP A 70 25.23 -28.92 15.81
CA ASP A 70 25.46 -27.90 14.78
C ASP A 70 24.19 -27.14 14.37
N CYS A 71 23.03 -27.38 15.01
CA CYS A 71 21.77 -26.73 14.65
C CYS A 71 21.90 -25.19 14.65
N ASP A 72 22.51 -24.60 15.67
CA ASP A 72 22.67 -23.15 15.75
C ASP A 72 23.58 -22.58 14.65
N GLU A 73 24.61 -23.32 14.23
CA GLU A 73 25.50 -22.95 13.12
C GLU A 73 24.76 -23.01 11.76
N VAL A 74 24.00 -24.08 11.54
CA VAL A 74 23.14 -24.21 10.35
C VAL A 74 22.12 -23.07 10.30
N MET A 75 21.46 -22.78 11.43
CA MET A 75 20.47 -21.71 11.52
C MET A 75 21.10 -20.32 11.37
N GLY A 76 22.35 -20.12 11.81
CA GLY A 76 23.12 -18.90 11.54
C GLY A 76 23.41 -18.70 10.04
N THR A 77 23.76 -19.78 9.34
CA THR A 77 23.97 -19.77 7.88
C THR A 77 22.67 -19.45 7.14
N ILE A 78 21.57 -20.12 7.50
CA ILE A 78 20.24 -19.86 6.93
C ILE A 78 19.80 -18.42 7.19
N SER A 79 20.01 -17.92 8.41
CA SER A 79 19.69 -16.54 8.79
C SER A 79 20.44 -15.53 7.90
N THR A 80 21.72 -15.77 7.64
CA THR A 80 22.54 -14.92 6.75
C THR A 80 22.05 -14.95 5.31
N TRP A 81 21.74 -16.14 4.77
CA TRP A 81 21.16 -16.27 3.45
C TRP A 81 19.80 -15.57 3.35
N LYS A 82 18.93 -15.75 4.35
CA LYS A 82 17.58 -15.14 4.38
C LYS A 82 17.62 -13.62 4.46
N ARG A 83 18.63 -13.03 5.09
CA ARG A 83 18.81 -11.56 5.07
C ARG A 83 19.02 -11.01 3.66
N VAL A 84 19.67 -11.78 2.77
CA VAL A 84 19.82 -11.40 1.36
C VAL A 84 18.50 -11.53 0.61
N VAL A 85 17.73 -12.58 0.91
CA VAL A 85 16.41 -12.82 0.28
C VAL A 85 15.36 -11.78 0.73
N PHE A 86 15.46 -11.29 1.97
CA PHE A 86 14.51 -10.35 2.58
C PHE A 86 15.21 -9.03 2.96
N PRO A 87 15.64 -8.20 1.98
CA PRO A 87 16.46 -7.02 2.23
C PRO A 87 15.74 -5.90 3.00
N ARG A 88 14.40 -5.92 3.03
CA ARG A 88 13.58 -4.91 3.72
C ARG A 88 13.28 -5.28 5.18
N MET A 89 13.72 -6.44 5.64
CA MET A 89 13.51 -6.91 7.01
C MET A 89 14.72 -6.57 7.88
N SER A 90 14.45 -6.15 9.12
CA SER A 90 15.50 -5.76 10.05
C SER A 90 16.26 -6.98 10.62
N PRO A 91 17.60 -6.93 10.73
CA PRO A 91 18.44 -8.04 11.23
C PRO A 91 18.02 -8.71 12.55
N PRO A 92 17.53 -7.99 13.59
CA PRO A 92 17.12 -8.61 14.86
C PRO A 92 16.02 -9.66 14.72
N LEU A 93 15.11 -9.50 13.75
CA LEU A 93 14.02 -10.45 13.50
C LEU A 93 14.57 -11.83 13.11
N PHE A 94 15.61 -11.87 12.27
CA PHE A 94 16.28 -13.12 11.90
C PHE A 94 17.05 -13.73 13.08
N GLY A 95 17.51 -12.90 14.01
CA GLY A 95 18.09 -13.36 15.28
C GLY A 95 17.06 -14.08 16.15
N VAL A 96 15.83 -13.54 16.24
CA VAL A 96 14.72 -14.19 16.95
C VAL A 96 14.35 -15.52 16.28
N VAL A 97 14.25 -15.58 14.95
CA VAL A 97 13.94 -16.83 14.24
C VAL A 97 15.05 -17.86 14.39
N ARG A 98 16.33 -17.46 14.34
CA ARG A 98 17.45 -18.37 14.64
C ARG A 98 17.30 -18.96 16.05
N TYR A 99 17.11 -18.10 17.06
CA TYR A 99 16.97 -18.52 18.45
C TYR A 99 15.70 -19.36 18.69
N PHE A 100 14.65 -19.16 17.89
CA PHE A 100 13.46 -19.99 17.93
C PHE A 100 13.80 -21.47 17.65
N PHE A 101 14.62 -21.74 16.63
CA PHE A 101 15.05 -23.10 16.31
C PHE A 101 16.15 -23.63 17.24
N SER A 102 17.12 -22.81 17.62
CA SER A 102 18.27 -23.28 18.41
C SER A 102 18.07 -23.25 19.93
N GLY A 103 17.03 -22.56 20.42
CA GLY A 103 16.77 -22.41 21.87
C GLY A 103 15.33 -22.72 22.27
N LEU A 104 14.36 -22.01 21.69
CA LEU A 104 12.95 -22.09 22.14
C LEU A 104 12.31 -23.44 21.83
N LEU A 105 12.46 -23.96 20.60
CA LEU A 105 11.93 -25.27 20.22
C LEU A 105 12.59 -26.42 21.00
N PRO A 106 13.92 -26.49 21.15
CA PRO A 106 14.54 -27.47 22.04
C PRO A 106 14.01 -27.42 23.46
N SER A 107 13.88 -26.21 24.04
CA SER A 107 13.37 -26.05 25.40
C SER A 107 11.90 -26.43 25.54
N LEU A 108 11.09 -26.16 24.52
CA LEU A 108 9.69 -26.59 24.48
C LEU A 108 9.59 -28.11 24.43
N TYR A 109 10.41 -28.74 23.59
CA TYR A 109 10.42 -30.18 23.44
C TYR A 109 10.91 -30.91 24.71
N THR A 110 11.94 -30.40 25.39
CA THR A 110 12.43 -31.01 26.64
C THR A 110 11.40 -30.91 27.77
N ASP A 111 10.63 -29.82 27.84
CA ASP A 111 9.50 -29.63 28.76
C ASP A 111 8.36 -30.60 28.45
N GLN A 112 7.98 -30.76 27.17
CA GLN A 112 6.95 -31.71 26.73
C GLN A 112 7.32 -33.18 27.03
N GLN A 113 8.62 -33.51 27.04
CA GLN A 113 9.13 -34.84 27.41
C GLN A 113 9.25 -35.06 28.93
N GLY A 114 8.89 -34.06 29.75
CA GLY A 114 9.04 -34.12 31.21
C GLY A 114 10.49 -34.13 31.70
N LYS A 115 11.46 -33.78 30.84
CA LYS A 115 12.91 -33.82 31.13
C LYS A 115 13.47 -32.46 31.57
N GLY A 116 12.64 -31.45 31.71
CA GLY A 116 13.05 -30.10 32.08
C GLY A 116 11.87 -29.15 32.22
N ARG A 117 12.17 -27.87 32.43
CA ARG A 117 11.19 -26.78 32.43
C ARG A 117 11.45 -25.85 31.24
N PHE A 118 10.40 -25.39 30.58
CA PHE A 118 10.51 -24.44 29.48
C PHE A 118 11.17 -23.11 29.91
N ASP A 119 12.20 -22.67 29.15
CA ASP A 119 12.83 -21.36 29.30
C ASP A 119 12.67 -20.52 28.03
N GLY A 120 11.74 -19.56 28.09
CA GLY A 120 11.49 -18.62 27.01
C GLY A 120 12.41 -17.39 26.99
N LYS A 121 13.48 -17.34 27.80
CA LYS A 121 14.35 -16.15 27.91
C LYS A 121 15.24 -15.98 26.70
N ILE A 122 15.04 -14.90 25.94
CA ILE A 122 15.95 -14.57 24.84
C ILE A 122 17.21 -13.90 25.41
N THR A 123 18.37 -14.47 25.11
CA THR A 123 19.65 -13.93 25.55
C THR A 123 20.43 -13.36 24.35
N PRO A 124 20.63 -12.03 24.26
CA PRO A 124 21.26 -11.38 23.10
C PRO A 124 22.68 -11.85 22.77
N ARG A 125 23.38 -12.43 23.77
CA ARG A 125 24.76 -12.92 23.64
C ARG A 125 24.92 -13.96 22.53
N ASN A 126 23.88 -14.76 22.26
CA ASN A 126 23.89 -15.78 21.21
C ASN A 126 23.48 -15.25 19.83
N ILE A 127 22.96 -14.02 19.78
CA ILE A 127 22.45 -13.39 18.55
C ILE A 127 23.51 -12.52 17.88
N GLY A 128 24.49 -12.01 18.65
CA GLY A 128 25.63 -11.26 18.11
C GLY A 128 25.28 -9.88 17.54
N ILE A 129 24.14 -9.29 17.96
CA ILE A 129 23.69 -7.97 17.51
C ILE A 129 23.87 -6.96 18.65
N LYS A 130 24.63 -5.89 18.38
CA LYS A 130 24.74 -4.74 19.30
C LYS A 130 23.39 -4.04 19.45
N ASP A 131 23.05 -3.66 20.69
CA ASP A 131 21.79 -2.99 21.04
C ASP A 131 20.55 -3.76 20.58
N PHE A 132 20.62 -5.10 20.65
CA PHE A 132 19.61 -6.02 20.13
C PHE A 132 18.18 -5.62 20.51
N TRP A 133 17.91 -5.32 21.77
CA TRP A 133 16.56 -5.01 22.26
C TRP A 133 15.96 -3.74 21.64
N ASN A 134 16.73 -2.67 21.54
CA ASN A 134 16.27 -1.43 20.91
C ASN A 134 16.02 -1.62 19.42
N ARG A 135 16.92 -2.34 18.74
CA ARG A 135 16.76 -2.64 17.31
C ARG A 135 15.60 -3.59 17.06
N LEU A 136 15.33 -4.52 17.98
CA LEU A 136 14.20 -5.43 17.91
C LEU A 136 12.86 -4.69 18.11
N ASP A 137 12.79 -3.76 19.06
CA ASP A 137 11.59 -2.91 19.26
C ASP A 137 11.29 -2.08 18.01
N GLN A 138 12.30 -1.44 17.42
CA GLN A 138 12.16 -0.73 16.14
C GLN A 138 11.68 -1.67 15.02
N ALA A 139 12.33 -2.83 14.88
CA ALA A 139 11.97 -3.82 13.88
C ALA A 139 10.51 -4.29 14.02
N TYR A 140 10.03 -4.51 15.25
CA TYR A 140 8.64 -4.89 15.49
C TYR A 140 7.66 -3.77 15.17
N LYS A 141 7.97 -2.53 15.54
CA LYS A 141 7.14 -1.37 15.16
C LYS A 141 7.01 -1.27 13.64
N ASP A 142 8.13 -1.38 12.92
CA ASP A 142 8.13 -1.36 11.45
C ASP A 142 7.28 -2.50 10.87
N LEU A 143 7.44 -3.71 11.40
CA LEU A 143 6.68 -4.89 10.98
C LEU A 143 5.16 -4.71 11.21
N LEU A 144 4.77 -4.16 12.36
CA LEU A 144 3.37 -3.88 12.69
C LEU A 144 2.78 -2.79 11.78
N ILE A 145 3.51 -1.70 11.53
CA ILE A 145 3.10 -0.65 10.58
C ILE A 145 2.92 -1.25 9.18
N GLN A 146 3.88 -2.06 8.71
CA GLN A 146 3.77 -2.72 7.42
C GLN A 146 2.56 -3.66 7.32
N ASN A 147 2.21 -4.37 8.41
CA ASN A 147 1.02 -5.21 8.45
C ASN A 147 -0.26 -4.38 8.38
N LEU A 148 -0.35 -3.31 9.16
CA LEU A 148 -1.48 -2.39 9.13
C LEU A 148 -1.65 -1.79 7.73
N LEU A 149 -0.56 -1.29 7.13
CA LEU A 149 -0.58 -0.75 5.77
C LEU A 149 -1.00 -1.80 4.74
N ARG A 150 -0.52 -3.05 4.86
CA ARG A 150 -0.93 -4.15 3.99
C ARG A 150 -2.43 -4.43 4.10
N GLU A 151 -2.98 -4.42 5.31
CA GLU A 151 -4.41 -4.61 5.55
C GLU A 151 -5.24 -3.52 4.88
N TYR A 152 -4.92 -2.24 5.09
CA TYR A 152 -5.61 -1.12 4.44
C TYR A 152 -5.45 -1.14 2.91
N LYS A 153 -4.30 -1.58 2.39
CA LYS A 153 -4.05 -1.69 0.94
C LYS A 153 -4.81 -2.84 0.26
N ARG A 154 -5.36 -3.81 1.01
CA ARG A 154 -6.10 -4.95 0.42
C ARG A 154 -7.36 -4.54 -0.34
N ASN A 155 -8.01 -3.47 0.08
CA ASN A 155 -9.27 -3.02 -0.52
C ASN A 155 -8.98 -1.93 -1.55
N PRO A 156 -8.86 -2.20 -2.86
CA PRO A 156 -8.55 -1.15 -3.84
C PRO A 156 -9.61 -0.04 -3.84
N ILE A 157 -9.14 1.21 -3.90
CA ILE A 157 -9.97 2.39 -4.14
C ILE A 157 -9.91 2.63 -5.65
N SER A 158 -10.98 2.27 -6.35
CA SER A 158 -11.11 2.52 -7.79
C SER A 158 -11.53 3.97 -8.06
N PRO A 159 -11.33 4.48 -9.28
CA PRO A 159 -11.80 5.81 -9.65
C PRO A 159 -13.31 5.97 -9.46
N ALA A 160 -14.09 4.93 -9.81
CA ALA A 160 -15.54 4.91 -9.61
C ALA A 160 -15.91 5.12 -8.14
N LYS A 161 -15.24 4.43 -7.20
CA LYS A 161 -15.48 4.64 -5.76
C LYS A 161 -15.21 6.07 -5.31
N VAL A 162 -14.18 6.73 -5.86
CA VAL A 162 -13.88 8.13 -5.54
C VAL A 162 -14.99 9.04 -6.07
N ILE A 163 -15.39 8.83 -7.32
CA ILE A 163 -16.45 9.61 -7.97
C ILE A 163 -17.76 9.45 -7.21
N ASP A 164 -18.20 8.21 -6.96
CA ASP A 164 -19.47 7.88 -6.30
C ASP A 164 -19.53 8.38 -4.85
N GLN A 165 -18.38 8.44 -4.16
CA GLN A 165 -18.31 8.85 -2.76
C GLN A 165 -18.38 10.37 -2.57
N PHE A 166 -17.77 11.13 -3.48
CA PHE A 166 -17.56 12.58 -3.28
C PHE A 166 -18.30 13.47 -4.29
N PHE A 167 -18.82 12.90 -5.38
CA PHE A 167 -19.35 13.67 -6.49
C PHE A 167 -20.67 13.11 -7.01
N THR A 168 -21.48 14.00 -7.61
CA THR A 168 -22.74 13.63 -8.26
C THR A 168 -22.80 14.16 -9.69
N GLY A 169 -23.52 13.44 -10.57
CA GLY A 169 -23.69 13.86 -11.97
C GLY A 169 -22.38 13.94 -12.76
N PHE A 170 -21.48 12.98 -12.55
CA PHE A 170 -20.21 12.92 -13.29
C PHE A 170 -20.45 12.72 -14.79
N GLN A 171 -19.88 13.61 -15.59
CA GLN A 171 -19.85 13.54 -17.04
C GLN A 171 -18.39 13.45 -17.48
N GLU A 172 -17.98 12.27 -17.95
CA GLU A 172 -16.63 12.06 -18.46
C GLU A 172 -16.37 12.93 -19.70
N LEU A 173 -15.18 13.54 -19.76
CA LEU A 173 -14.67 14.29 -20.89
C LEU A 173 -13.39 13.65 -21.43
N TYR A 174 -13.26 13.64 -22.75
CA TYR A 174 -12.08 13.11 -23.46
C TYR A 174 -11.77 11.64 -23.18
N GLY A 175 -12.80 10.84 -22.94
CA GLY A 175 -12.70 9.38 -22.76
C GLY A 175 -12.23 8.62 -24.00
N ASP A 176 -12.11 9.28 -25.15
CA ASP A 176 -11.53 8.73 -26.39
C ASP A 176 -9.98 8.79 -26.40
N ARG A 177 -9.37 9.61 -25.53
CA ARG A 177 -7.92 9.83 -25.48
C ARG A 177 -7.20 8.75 -24.69
N ILE A 178 -6.78 7.69 -25.38
CA ILE A 178 -6.10 6.53 -24.78
C ILE A 178 -4.57 6.62 -24.83
N THR A 179 -3.91 5.90 -23.92
CA THR A 179 -2.45 5.73 -23.87
C THR A 179 -1.90 5.20 -25.18
N SER A 180 -0.73 5.70 -25.57
CA SER A 180 -0.02 5.28 -26.78
C SER A 180 1.09 4.28 -26.43
N ASN A 181 1.52 3.45 -27.40
CA ASN A 181 2.71 2.59 -27.25
C ASN A 181 3.81 3.00 -28.25
N PRO A 182 4.42 4.20 -28.09
CA PRO A 182 5.30 4.77 -29.11
C PRO A 182 6.61 3.98 -29.25
N LEU A 183 7.10 3.38 -28.16
CA LEU A 183 8.35 2.60 -28.14
C LEU A 183 8.15 1.11 -28.37
N GLN A 184 6.92 0.67 -28.70
CA GLN A 184 6.57 -0.74 -28.86
C GLN A 184 7.03 -1.60 -27.68
N PHE A 185 6.84 -1.09 -26.45
CA PHE A 185 7.30 -1.76 -25.24
C PHE A 185 6.64 -3.14 -25.12
N PRO A 186 7.41 -4.23 -24.89
CA PRO A 186 6.87 -5.58 -24.84
C PRO A 186 5.73 -5.73 -23.82
N GLY A 187 4.60 -6.29 -24.26
CA GLY A 187 3.41 -6.50 -23.42
C GLY A 187 2.61 -5.23 -23.07
N PHE A 188 3.04 -4.04 -23.50
CA PHE A 188 2.28 -2.81 -23.24
C PHE A 188 1.03 -2.73 -24.11
N ARG A 189 1.14 -3.09 -25.39
CA ARG A 189 -0.01 -3.18 -26.30
C ARG A 189 -1.09 -4.11 -25.75
N ASP A 190 -0.69 -5.30 -25.31
CA ASP A 190 -1.60 -6.28 -24.71
C ASP A 190 -2.26 -5.76 -23.43
N ALA A 191 -1.57 -4.91 -22.65
CA ALA A 191 -2.16 -4.28 -21.47
C ALA A 191 -3.22 -3.24 -21.83
N ILE A 192 -2.97 -2.45 -22.88
CA ILE A 192 -3.95 -1.48 -23.43
C ILE A 192 -5.17 -2.22 -23.98
N GLU A 193 -4.97 -3.26 -24.78
CA GLU A 193 -6.05 -4.05 -25.38
C GLU A 193 -6.88 -4.79 -24.33
N ARG A 194 -6.24 -5.35 -23.29
CA ARG A 194 -6.96 -5.96 -22.17
C ARG A 194 -7.80 -4.96 -21.38
N ALA A 195 -7.32 -3.73 -21.20
CA ALA A 195 -8.10 -2.71 -20.52
C ALA A 195 -9.36 -2.37 -21.34
N LEU A 196 -9.21 -2.19 -22.66
CA LEU A 196 -10.33 -1.96 -23.58
C LEU A 196 -11.32 -3.12 -23.61
N SER A 197 -10.85 -4.37 -23.69
CA SER A 197 -11.73 -5.55 -23.72
C SER A 197 -12.55 -5.71 -22.45
N ASN A 198 -12.03 -5.23 -21.32
CA ASN A 198 -12.69 -5.24 -20.03
C ASN A 198 -13.61 -4.02 -19.82
N GLY A 199 -13.79 -3.17 -20.85
CA GLY A 199 -14.60 -1.94 -20.75
C GLY A 199 -13.94 -0.83 -19.93
N GLY A 200 -12.65 -0.97 -19.59
CA GLY A 200 -11.88 0.03 -18.88
C GLY A 200 -11.19 1.02 -19.82
N MET A 201 -10.88 2.20 -19.30
CA MET A 201 -10.16 3.23 -20.04
C MET A 201 -8.64 3.04 -19.91
N PRO A 202 -7.89 2.69 -20.99
CA PRO A 202 -6.43 2.60 -20.94
C PRO A 202 -5.83 4.01 -20.94
N CYS A 203 -5.85 4.66 -19.79
CA CYS A 203 -5.24 5.95 -19.53
C CYS A 203 -5.01 6.09 -18.03
N GLY A 204 -3.92 6.74 -17.63
CA GLY A 204 -3.58 6.96 -16.22
C GLY A 204 -4.56 7.84 -15.44
N VAL A 205 -5.44 8.59 -16.13
CA VAL A 205 -6.45 9.46 -15.51
C VAL A 205 -7.80 9.40 -16.22
N ILE A 206 -8.84 9.69 -15.45
CA ILE A 206 -10.19 9.96 -15.89
C ILE A 206 -10.47 11.43 -15.60
N THR A 207 -11.03 12.14 -16.58
CA THR A 207 -11.34 13.57 -16.49
C THR A 207 -12.82 13.80 -16.79
N GLY A 208 -13.42 14.79 -16.16
CA GLY A 208 -14.81 15.12 -16.44
C GLY A 208 -15.30 16.32 -15.67
N LEU A 209 -16.58 16.63 -15.84
CA LEU A 209 -17.29 17.59 -15.01
C LEU A 209 -18.12 16.85 -13.98
N ALA A 210 -18.20 17.37 -12.78
CA ALA A 210 -18.98 16.78 -11.72
C ALA A 210 -19.58 17.87 -10.84
N HIS A 211 -20.40 17.45 -9.88
CA HIS A 211 -20.88 18.31 -8.83
C HIS A 211 -20.37 17.86 -7.48
N PHE A 212 -19.90 18.82 -6.68
CA PHE A 212 -19.44 18.62 -5.33
C PHE A 212 -20.46 19.23 -4.37
N GLU A 213 -20.95 18.44 -3.41
CA GLU A 213 -21.97 18.86 -2.45
C GLU A 213 -21.34 19.03 -1.07
N ILE A 214 -21.59 20.18 -0.45
CA ILE A 214 -21.13 20.47 0.92
C ILE A 214 -22.32 20.37 1.86
N SER A 215 -22.20 19.57 2.91
CA SER A 215 -23.22 19.52 3.95
C SER A 215 -23.36 20.88 4.61
N LYS A 216 -24.59 21.34 4.86
CA LYS A 216 -24.83 22.65 5.51
C LYS A 216 -24.16 22.79 6.88
N GLU A 217 -23.88 21.68 7.55
CA GLU A 217 -23.19 21.61 8.84
C GLU A 217 -21.68 21.94 8.75
N ASP A 218 -21.07 21.69 7.58
CA ASP A 218 -19.63 21.89 7.32
C ASP A 218 -19.32 23.27 6.75
N LEU A 219 -20.35 24.07 6.44
CA LEU A 219 -20.17 25.46 6.05
C LEU A 219 -19.61 26.26 7.23
N PRO A 220 -18.62 27.15 7.02
CA PRO A 220 -18.13 28.00 8.08
C PRO A 220 -19.28 28.84 8.66
N LYS A 221 -19.53 28.70 9.96
CA LYS A 221 -20.48 29.53 10.69
C LYS A 221 -19.99 30.97 10.60
N THR A 222 -20.70 31.82 9.87
CA THR A 222 -20.42 33.26 9.85
C THR A 222 -20.58 33.78 11.28
N ASN A 223 -19.48 34.27 11.86
CA ASN A 223 -19.52 34.98 13.14
C ASN A 223 -20.36 36.27 12.97
N GLU A 224 -21.31 36.50 13.86
CA GLU A 224 -22.21 37.67 13.90
C GLU A 224 -21.52 39.02 14.17
N ASN A 225 -20.19 39.13 14.04
CA ASN A 225 -19.48 40.40 14.21
C ASN A 225 -18.94 40.87 12.87
N GLY A 226 -19.56 41.94 12.38
CA GLY A 226 -19.33 42.54 11.08
C GLY A 226 -17.87 42.89 10.80
N SER A 227 -17.26 42.10 9.93
CA SER A 227 -16.35 42.57 8.90
C SER A 227 -16.77 41.83 7.63
N LYS A 228 -17.33 42.56 6.65
CA LYS A 228 -17.68 42.04 5.34
C LYS A 228 -16.40 41.75 4.55
N ASP A 229 -15.73 40.65 4.87
CA ASP A 229 -14.98 39.93 3.84
C ASP A 229 -16.02 39.23 2.99
N THR A 230 -16.50 39.98 2.01
CA THR A 230 -17.34 39.46 0.95
C THR A 230 -16.51 38.38 0.27
N ILE A 231 -16.76 37.10 0.57
CA ILE A 231 -16.44 36.04 -0.38
C ILE A 231 -17.23 36.44 -1.61
N GLN A 232 -16.54 37.07 -2.56
CA GLN A 232 -17.09 37.47 -3.84
C GLN A 232 -17.31 36.15 -4.57
N SER A 233 -18.44 35.52 -4.26
CA SER A 233 -18.91 34.30 -4.90
C SER A 233 -18.97 34.61 -6.39
N THR A 234 -18.06 34.04 -7.16
CA THR A 234 -18.23 33.90 -8.60
C THR A 234 -19.52 33.12 -8.79
N SER A 235 -20.57 33.86 -9.12
CA SER A 235 -21.99 33.48 -9.07
C SER A 235 -22.40 32.39 -10.06
N ASP A 236 -21.46 31.88 -10.86
CA ASP A 236 -21.75 31.03 -12.02
C ASP A 236 -21.61 29.54 -11.72
N SER A 237 -20.98 29.16 -10.60
CA SER A 237 -20.66 27.75 -10.27
C SER A 237 -21.50 27.14 -9.14
N LEU A 238 -22.35 27.94 -8.48
CA LEU A 238 -23.16 27.55 -7.34
C LEU A 238 -24.62 27.36 -7.74
N GLU A 239 -25.10 26.12 -7.75
CA GLU A 239 -26.52 25.81 -7.92
C GLU A 239 -27.14 25.63 -6.52
N THR A 240 -27.97 26.59 -6.11
CA THR A 240 -28.71 26.49 -4.84
C THR A 240 -30.19 26.24 -5.14
N ILE A 241 -30.64 25.00 -4.96
CA ILE A 241 -32.07 24.67 -4.97
C ILE A 241 -32.57 24.81 -3.53
N SER A 242 -33.68 25.54 -3.34
CA SER A 242 -34.27 25.75 -2.02
C SER A 242 -34.56 24.41 -1.33
N GLY A 243 -33.81 24.07 -0.28
CA GLY A 243 -33.93 22.82 0.48
C GLY A 243 -32.76 21.84 0.37
N SER A 244 -31.94 21.89 -0.69
CA SER A 244 -30.78 20.99 -0.86
C SER A 244 -29.49 21.55 -0.25
N ASN A 245 -28.47 20.69 -0.13
CA ASN A 245 -27.09 21.13 0.14
C ASN A 245 -26.59 22.01 -1.02
N PRO A 246 -25.71 23.00 -0.76
CA PRO A 246 -25.06 23.77 -1.82
C PRO A 246 -24.24 22.83 -2.72
N ARG A 247 -24.45 23.00 -4.04
CA ARG A 247 -23.85 22.17 -5.07
C ARG A 247 -22.94 23.03 -5.94
N TYR A 248 -21.67 22.65 -6.04
CA TYR A 248 -20.66 23.33 -6.82
C TYR A 248 -20.33 22.51 -8.05
N ARG A 249 -20.42 23.12 -9.23
CA ARG A 249 -19.94 22.48 -10.45
C ARG A 249 -18.41 22.59 -10.51
N VAL A 250 -17.73 21.47 -10.75
CA VAL A 250 -16.27 21.36 -10.69
C VAL A 250 -15.73 20.60 -11.90
N GLY A 251 -14.52 20.95 -12.33
CA GLY A 251 -13.68 20.05 -13.12
C GLY A 251 -13.09 18.98 -12.22
N LEU A 252 -13.15 17.72 -12.64
CA LEU A 252 -12.68 16.58 -11.87
C LEU A 252 -11.61 15.81 -12.63
N VAL A 253 -10.47 15.58 -11.96
CA VAL A 253 -9.41 14.65 -12.39
C VAL A 253 -9.31 13.55 -11.36
N VAL A 254 -9.39 12.28 -11.78
CA VAL A 254 -9.19 11.12 -10.90
C VAL A 254 -8.16 10.18 -11.51
N SER A 255 -7.11 9.82 -10.77
CA SER A 255 -6.15 8.82 -11.22
C SER A 255 -6.81 7.47 -11.41
N ASN A 256 -6.58 6.86 -12.58
CA ASN A 256 -7.05 5.54 -12.92
C ASN A 256 -6.12 4.45 -12.38
N THR A 257 -6.27 4.09 -11.12
CA THR A 257 -5.43 3.06 -10.48
C THR A 257 -5.60 1.66 -11.07
N GLU A 258 -6.68 1.42 -11.81
CA GLU A 258 -6.96 0.13 -12.47
C GLU A 258 -6.12 -0.07 -13.73
N PHE A 259 -5.66 1.02 -14.35
CA PHE A 259 -4.76 0.99 -15.49
C PHE A 259 -3.34 1.41 -15.10
N GLN A 260 -2.39 0.47 -15.17
CA GLN A 260 -0.96 0.73 -14.94
C GLN A 260 -0.68 1.51 -13.63
N ALA A 261 -1.43 1.22 -12.55
CA ALA A 261 -1.30 1.89 -11.25
C ALA A 261 -1.45 3.43 -11.32
N GLY A 262 -2.30 3.92 -12.23
CA GLY A 262 -2.51 5.36 -12.43
C GLY A 262 -1.28 6.09 -12.96
N ALA A 263 -0.33 5.37 -13.58
CA ALA A 263 0.87 5.96 -14.13
C ALA A 263 0.53 7.05 -15.14
N PHE A 264 1.10 8.23 -14.94
CA PHE A 264 0.79 9.40 -15.73
C PHE A 264 1.47 9.33 -17.10
N ASP A 265 0.66 9.33 -18.15
CA ASP A 265 1.09 9.25 -19.55
C ASP A 265 0.78 10.53 -20.33
N MET A 266 1.23 10.59 -21.59
CA MET A 266 0.96 11.74 -22.45
C MET A 266 -0.53 11.91 -22.79
N ALA A 267 -1.29 10.82 -22.83
CA ALA A 267 -2.73 10.88 -23.00
C ALA A 267 -3.41 11.55 -21.79
N SER A 268 -2.98 11.20 -20.58
CA SER A 268 -3.44 11.81 -19.32
C SER A 268 -3.12 13.30 -19.30
N CYS A 269 -1.94 13.67 -19.79
CA CYS A 269 -1.55 15.07 -19.93
C CYS A 269 -2.50 15.84 -20.85
N ASP A 270 -2.77 15.32 -22.05
CA ASP A 270 -3.69 15.96 -23.00
C ASP A 270 -5.10 16.11 -22.40
N LYS A 271 -5.62 15.06 -21.74
CA LYS A 271 -6.92 15.10 -21.06
C LYS A 271 -6.98 16.21 -20.00
N VAL A 272 -5.99 16.27 -19.10
CA VAL A 272 -5.96 17.28 -18.04
C VAL A 272 -5.80 18.68 -18.61
N CYS A 273 -4.94 18.88 -19.61
CA CYS A 273 -4.77 20.18 -20.26
C CYS A 273 -6.09 20.67 -20.90
N ARG A 274 -6.82 19.79 -21.58
CA ARG A 274 -8.12 20.12 -22.18
C ARG A 274 -9.19 20.40 -21.13
N LEU A 275 -9.23 19.60 -20.04
CA LEU A 275 -10.14 19.86 -18.93
C LEU A 275 -9.88 21.24 -18.31
N LEU A 276 -8.61 21.61 -18.11
CA LEU A 276 -8.25 22.94 -17.59
C LEU A 276 -8.72 24.07 -18.51
N ASP A 277 -8.60 23.90 -19.83
CA ASP A 277 -9.09 24.87 -20.81
C ASP A 277 -10.63 25.01 -20.75
N GLU A 278 -11.36 23.89 -20.71
CA GLU A 278 -12.82 23.89 -20.54
C GLU A 278 -13.25 24.55 -19.21
N CYS A 279 -12.56 24.23 -18.11
CA CYS A 279 -12.84 24.82 -16.81
C CYS A 279 -12.53 26.32 -16.78
N ALA A 280 -11.49 26.77 -17.48
CA ALA A 280 -11.17 28.18 -17.61
C ALA A 280 -12.25 28.94 -18.37
N ARG A 281 -12.75 28.36 -19.47
CA ARG A 281 -13.85 28.94 -20.26
C ARG A 281 -15.16 29.03 -19.47
N MET A 282 -15.45 28.01 -18.66
CA MET A 282 -16.66 27.94 -17.83
C MET A 282 -16.50 28.59 -16.45
N LYS A 283 -15.31 29.09 -16.11
CA LYS A 283 -14.97 29.62 -14.78
C LYS A 283 -15.22 28.65 -13.63
N LEU A 284 -14.93 27.37 -13.86
CA LEU A 284 -15.12 26.30 -12.87
C LEU A 284 -13.82 26.03 -12.08
N PRO A 285 -13.90 25.78 -10.77
CA PRO A 285 -12.78 25.27 -9.99
C PRO A 285 -12.45 23.81 -10.38
N VAL A 286 -11.23 23.37 -10.09
CA VAL A 286 -10.77 22.01 -10.42
C VAL A 286 -10.39 21.24 -9.16
N ILE A 287 -10.86 19.99 -9.05
CA ILE A 287 -10.52 19.06 -7.97
C ILE A 287 -9.80 17.86 -8.58
N MET A 288 -8.67 17.47 -8.01
CA MET A 288 -7.82 16.38 -8.47
C MET A 288 -7.64 15.35 -7.37
N PHE A 289 -8.02 14.10 -7.62
CA PHE A 289 -7.74 12.95 -6.78
C PHE A 289 -6.60 12.14 -7.38
N VAL A 290 -5.40 12.28 -6.82
CA VAL A 290 -4.17 11.76 -7.40
C VAL A 290 -3.67 10.54 -6.62
N SER A 291 -3.55 9.42 -7.32
CA SER A 291 -2.92 8.18 -6.83
C SER A 291 -2.18 7.54 -8.00
N SER A 292 -0.87 7.76 -8.06
CA SER A 292 -0.05 7.41 -9.21
C SER A 292 1.31 6.89 -8.77
N ALA A 293 1.73 5.79 -9.41
CA ALA A 293 3.08 5.26 -9.29
C ALA A 293 4.16 6.14 -9.98
N GLY A 294 3.77 7.26 -10.59
CA GLY A 294 4.67 8.20 -11.27
C GLY A 294 4.51 8.17 -12.78
N MET A 295 5.62 8.31 -13.51
CA MET A 295 5.60 8.37 -14.98
C MET A 295 5.28 7.02 -15.62
N GLN A 296 4.60 7.04 -16.77
CA GLN A 296 4.45 5.88 -17.64
C GLN A 296 5.77 5.57 -18.35
N THR A 297 6.61 4.76 -17.71
CA THR A 297 7.94 4.39 -18.22
C THR A 297 7.90 3.71 -19.59
N LYS A 298 6.77 3.09 -19.94
CA LYS A 298 6.57 2.39 -21.22
C LYS A 298 6.42 3.33 -22.43
N GLU A 299 6.10 4.60 -22.21
CA GLU A 299 6.16 5.64 -23.24
C GLU A 299 7.58 6.27 -23.35
N GLY A 300 8.51 5.87 -22.47
CA GLY A 300 9.88 6.36 -22.43
C GLY A 300 10.01 7.78 -21.88
N ALA A 301 11.05 8.48 -22.31
CA ALA A 301 11.36 9.83 -21.85
C ALA A 301 10.24 10.84 -22.14
N GLY A 302 9.42 10.60 -23.16
CA GLY A 302 8.27 11.45 -23.50
C GLY A 302 7.30 11.63 -22.34
N SER A 303 7.05 10.57 -21.56
CA SER A 303 6.14 10.64 -20.41
C SER A 303 6.66 11.55 -19.29
N LEU A 304 7.96 11.84 -19.20
CA LEU A 304 8.49 12.78 -18.22
C LEU A 304 7.99 14.21 -18.47
N PHE A 305 7.81 14.58 -19.74
CA PHE A 305 7.34 15.92 -20.11
C PHE A 305 5.89 16.17 -19.74
N SER A 306 5.07 15.12 -19.55
CA SER A 306 3.69 15.26 -19.09
C SER A 306 3.60 16.10 -17.81
N MET A 307 4.50 15.86 -16.86
CA MET A 307 4.56 16.57 -15.57
C MET A 307 4.88 18.05 -15.76
N SER A 308 5.91 18.36 -16.57
CA SER A 308 6.28 19.76 -16.84
C SER A 308 5.15 20.54 -17.53
N ILE A 309 4.44 19.91 -18.46
CA ILE A 309 3.34 20.53 -19.19
C ILE A 309 2.18 20.81 -18.24
N ILE A 310 1.81 19.83 -17.41
CA ILE A 310 0.71 20.00 -16.44
C ILE A 310 1.04 21.06 -15.40
N ASN A 311 2.27 21.10 -14.89
CA ASN A 311 2.68 22.11 -13.92
C ASN A 311 2.60 23.53 -14.51
N ASP A 312 3.05 23.72 -15.75
CA ASP A 312 2.90 25.00 -16.46
C ASP A 312 1.42 25.35 -16.65
N ARG A 313 0.60 24.39 -17.08
CA ARG A 313 -0.83 24.61 -17.32
C ARG A 313 -1.62 24.90 -16.04
N LEU A 314 -1.34 24.20 -14.95
CA LEU A 314 -1.91 24.49 -13.63
C LEU A 314 -1.49 25.87 -13.14
N THR A 315 -0.22 26.23 -13.30
CA THR A 315 0.30 27.54 -12.90
C THR A 315 -0.42 28.66 -13.66
N ARG A 316 -0.58 28.52 -14.98
CA ARG A 316 -1.34 29.46 -15.82
C ARG A 316 -2.81 29.48 -15.46
N PHE A 317 -3.43 28.32 -15.25
CA PHE A 317 -4.83 28.21 -14.86
C PHE A 317 -5.12 29.03 -13.58
N ILE A 318 -4.26 28.89 -12.57
CA ILE A 318 -4.41 29.62 -11.30
C ILE A 318 -4.10 31.11 -11.49
N LYS A 319 -2.99 31.46 -12.16
CA LYS A 319 -2.54 32.86 -12.27
C LYS A 319 -3.38 33.71 -13.22
N ASP A 320 -3.79 33.14 -14.35
CA ASP A 320 -4.43 33.89 -15.43
C ASP A 320 -5.96 34.00 -15.21
N PHE A 321 -6.57 33.02 -14.54
CA PHE A 321 -8.02 32.96 -14.32
C PHE A 321 -8.46 33.12 -12.85
N ASP A 322 -7.52 33.10 -11.89
CA ASP A 322 -7.80 33.19 -10.45
C ASP A 322 -8.81 32.13 -9.96
N LEU A 323 -8.78 30.94 -10.58
CA LEU A 323 -9.65 29.82 -10.25
C LEU A 323 -8.93 28.84 -9.31
N PRO A 324 -9.61 28.33 -8.26
CA PRO A 324 -8.97 27.47 -7.29
C PRO A 324 -8.79 26.04 -7.83
N VAL A 325 -7.67 25.43 -7.45
CA VAL A 325 -7.36 24.02 -7.70
C VAL A 325 -7.11 23.32 -6.37
N ILE A 326 -7.80 22.22 -6.12
CA ILE A 326 -7.61 21.38 -4.94
C ILE A 326 -7.04 20.03 -5.39
N CYS A 327 -5.84 19.69 -4.93
CA CYS A 327 -5.21 18.39 -5.21
C CYS A 327 -5.15 17.54 -3.93
N PHE A 328 -5.77 16.36 -3.99
CA PHE A 328 -5.78 15.37 -2.93
C PHE A 328 -4.99 14.13 -3.35
N GLY A 329 -3.77 14.01 -2.82
CA GLY A 329 -2.94 12.83 -2.98
C GLY A 329 -3.37 11.72 -2.02
N PHE A 330 -3.64 10.52 -2.53
CA PHE A 330 -4.00 9.37 -1.69
C PHE A 330 -3.26 8.10 -2.08
N ARG A 331 -3.06 7.20 -1.10
CA ARG A 331 -2.30 5.95 -1.24
C ARG A 331 -0.88 6.20 -1.77
N ASP A 332 -0.54 5.54 -2.87
CA ASP A 332 0.77 5.58 -3.48
C ASP A 332 0.75 6.71 -4.50
N CYS A 333 1.22 7.88 -4.08
CA CYS A 333 1.52 9.01 -4.96
C CYS A 333 3.03 9.24 -4.89
N THR A 334 3.75 8.85 -5.95
CA THR A 334 5.22 8.78 -5.92
C THR A 334 5.85 9.37 -7.17
N GLY A 335 7.10 9.83 -7.03
CA GLY A 335 7.92 10.28 -8.16
C GLY A 335 7.37 11.57 -8.78
N GLY A 336 7.27 11.61 -10.12
CA GLY A 336 6.80 12.80 -10.84
C GLY A 336 5.43 13.30 -10.38
N ALA A 337 4.50 12.39 -10.11
CA ALA A 337 3.16 12.74 -9.66
C ALA A 337 3.12 13.39 -8.27
N GLN A 338 4.14 13.16 -7.43
CA GLN A 338 4.28 13.82 -6.12
C GLN A 338 5.05 15.14 -6.22
N ALA A 339 5.91 15.29 -7.24
CA ALA A 339 6.72 16.49 -7.46
C ALA A 339 5.97 17.60 -8.20
N SER A 340 4.91 17.21 -8.93
CA SER A 340 3.90 18.08 -9.52
C SER A 340 2.86 18.51 -8.50
#